data_AF-A0A7J3VCC3-F1
#
_entry.id   AF-A0A7J3VCC3-F1
#
_cell.length_a   1.000
_cell.length_b   1.000
_cell.length_c   1.000
_cell.angle_alpha   90.00
_cell.angle_beta   90.00
_cell.angle_gamma   90.00
#
_symmetry.space_group_name_H-M   'P 1'
#
loop_
_entity.id
_entity.type
_entity.pdbx_description
1 polymer ?
#
loop_
_entity_poly.entity_id
_entity_poly.type
_entity_poly.pdbx_seq_one_letter_code
_entity_poly.pdbx_strand_id
1 'polypeptide(L)'
;MTLKLREGEELILKLKPHSIAFIELYFTGVYIAVVSILARIYSDEIAMKVVKLLGLNMIPIEYMSTLVWAFAIMLPFIVMFIAKSSIKWLVAGLTIVIASITIRFGTGINESTSSLFMGVIWFALSNMYKNAHTYYITTDRIISEYKFIREKIREISYQYITDLVVEKGVIGRILNVGTIIPISTAGLGLGGEIAAISGKMDAKQLSLGVIAGTNIVIPRGRSPNVLFGVKDPMKVKEIISREMAKHSESGILTKISENLEKILEKTEKKEDLATGSIGDKPKGE
;
A
#
# COMPACT_ATOMS: atom_id res chain seq x y z
N MET A 1 0.35 -8.24 -19.91
CA MET A 1 1.65 -7.81 -20.46
C MET A 1 2.78 -8.22 -19.54
N THR A 2 3.89 -8.68 -20.12
CA THR A 2 5.21 -8.83 -19.49
C THR A 2 5.82 -7.44 -19.31
N LEU A 3 6.45 -7.19 -18.16
CA LEU A 3 7.15 -5.95 -17.84
C LEU A 3 8.15 -5.64 -18.98
N LYS A 4 8.01 -4.48 -19.65
CA LYS A 4 8.99 -4.02 -20.65
C LYS A 4 10.06 -3.19 -19.93
N LEU A 5 11.22 -3.80 -19.72
CA LEU A 5 12.40 -3.12 -19.19
C LEU A 5 13.01 -2.22 -20.28
N ARG A 6 13.57 -1.08 -19.88
CA ARG A 6 14.38 -0.21 -20.74
C ARG A 6 15.71 -0.89 -21.08
N GLU A 7 16.39 -0.42 -22.13
CA GLU A 7 17.72 -0.93 -22.47
C GLU A 7 18.70 -0.70 -21.30
N GLY A 8 19.31 -1.80 -20.82
CA GLY A 8 20.19 -1.78 -19.65
C GLY A 8 19.49 -1.73 -18.28
N GLU A 9 18.16 -1.78 -18.23
CA GLU A 9 17.40 -1.84 -16.96
C GLU A 9 17.28 -3.29 -16.49
N GLU A 10 17.74 -3.58 -15.26
CA GLU A 10 17.65 -4.90 -14.65
C GLU A 10 16.59 -4.94 -13.54
N LEU A 11 15.89 -6.06 -13.42
CA LEU A 11 14.95 -6.29 -12.34
C LEU A 11 15.71 -6.73 -11.08
N ILE A 12 15.73 -5.89 -10.05
CA ILE A 12 16.37 -6.20 -8.77
C ILE A 12 15.45 -7.08 -7.92
N LEU A 13 14.19 -6.68 -7.77
CA LEU A 13 13.26 -7.34 -6.87
C LEU A 13 11.82 -7.27 -7.36
N LYS A 14 11.13 -8.40 -7.28
CA LYS A 14 9.68 -8.49 -7.46
C LYS A 14 9.01 -8.72 -6.12
N LEU A 15 8.09 -7.85 -5.75
CA LEU A 15 7.39 -7.87 -4.48
C LEU A 15 5.89 -8.04 -4.70
N LYS A 16 5.25 -8.70 -3.76
CA LYS A 16 3.79 -8.78 -3.63
C LYS A 16 3.38 -8.41 -2.22
N PRO A 17 2.19 -7.82 -2.04
CA PRO A 17 1.70 -7.52 -0.72
C PRO A 17 1.48 -8.80 0.10
N HIS A 18 1.88 -8.75 1.35
CA HIS A 18 1.64 -9.81 2.32
C HIS A 18 0.18 -9.78 2.78
N SER A 19 -0.43 -10.96 3.01
CA SER A 19 -1.83 -11.09 3.43
C SER A 19 -2.16 -10.33 4.72
N ILE A 20 -1.17 -10.21 5.63
CA ILE A 20 -1.30 -9.48 6.90
C ILE A 20 -1.62 -8.00 6.68
N ALA A 21 -1.11 -7.38 5.61
CA ALA A 21 -1.41 -5.99 5.32
C ALA A 21 -2.90 -5.77 4.96
N PHE A 22 -3.60 -6.83 4.61
CA PHE A 22 -5.03 -6.85 4.29
C PHE A 22 -5.88 -7.49 5.41
N ILE A 23 -5.30 -7.72 6.60
CA ILE A 23 -5.98 -8.41 7.70
C ILE A 23 -7.30 -7.75 8.08
N GLU A 24 -7.37 -6.43 8.02
CA GLU A 24 -8.60 -5.68 8.31
C GLU A 24 -9.73 -6.02 7.35
N LEU A 25 -9.45 -6.19 6.05
CA LEU A 25 -10.43 -6.59 5.03
C LEU A 25 -10.86 -8.05 5.20
N TYR A 26 -9.91 -8.92 5.53
CA TYR A 26 -10.21 -10.33 5.82
C TYR A 26 -11.07 -10.46 7.09
N PHE A 27 -10.73 -9.70 8.14
CA PHE A 27 -11.44 -9.72 9.42
C PHE A 27 -12.89 -9.28 9.26
N THR A 28 -13.18 -8.24 8.46
CA THR A 28 -14.58 -7.85 8.21
C THR A 28 -15.37 -8.95 7.52
N GLY A 29 -14.78 -9.64 6.53
CA GLY A 29 -15.44 -10.76 5.84
C GLY A 29 -15.71 -11.95 6.75
N VAL A 30 -14.70 -12.35 7.53
CA VAL A 30 -14.81 -13.44 8.52
C VAL A 30 -15.82 -13.09 9.60
N TYR A 31 -15.79 -11.85 10.11
CA TYR A 31 -16.75 -11.38 11.11
C TYR A 31 -18.18 -11.49 10.60
N ILE A 32 -18.47 -11.05 9.37
CA ILE A 32 -19.81 -11.21 8.77
C ILE A 32 -20.21 -12.68 8.74
N ALA A 33 -19.35 -13.56 8.25
CA ALA A 33 -19.65 -14.99 8.18
C ALA A 33 -19.94 -15.59 9.57
N VAL A 34 -19.14 -15.25 10.59
CA VAL A 34 -19.34 -15.72 11.96
C VAL A 34 -20.64 -15.18 12.56
N VAL A 35 -20.90 -13.88 12.42
CA VAL A 35 -22.14 -13.26 12.91
C VAL A 35 -23.37 -13.85 12.22
N SER A 36 -23.30 -14.11 10.91
CA SER A 36 -24.37 -14.78 10.18
C SER A 36 -24.65 -16.20 10.70
N ILE A 37 -23.62 -16.97 11.05
CA ILE A 37 -23.79 -18.30 11.66
C ILE A 37 -24.38 -18.19 13.06
N LEU A 38 -23.90 -17.25 13.88
CA LEU A 38 -24.41 -17.05 15.24
C LEU A 38 -25.85 -16.54 15.23
N ALA A 39 -26.19 -15.62 14.32
CA ALA A 39 -27.54 -15.13 14.16
C ALA A 39 -28.50 -16.26 13.77
N ARG A 40 -28.09 -17.16 12.86
CA ARG A 40 -28.89 -18.34 12.49
C ARG A 40 -29.30 -19.20 13.69
N ILE A 41 -28.47 -19.26 14.74
CA ILE A 41 -28.67 -20.13 15.91
C ILE A 41 -29.36 -19.37 17.06
N TYR A 42 -28.96 -18.12 17.31
CA TYR A 42 -29.31 -17.40 18.54
C TYR A 42 -30.16 -16.14 18.32
N SER A 43 -30.46 -15.74 17.08
CA SER A 43 -31.14 -14.45 16.82
C SER A 43 -32.49 -14.35 17.50
N ASP A 44 -33.27 -15.43 17.53
CA ASP A 44 -34.61 -15.43 18.12
C ASP A 44 -34.56 -15.36 19.65
N GLU A 45 -33.61 -16.06 20.28
CA GLU A 45 -33.40 -15.97 21.73
C GLU A 45 -32.95 -14.57 22.16
N ILE A 46 -32.05 -13.96 21.39
CA ILE A 46 -31.57 -12.60 21.65
C ILE A 46 -32.71 -11.60 21.42
N ALA A 47 -33.47 -11.75 20.33
CA ALA A 47 -34.62 -10.90 20.03
C ALA A 47 -35.67 -10.93 21.14
N MET A 48 -36.00 -12.12 21.67
CA MET A 48 -36.92 -12.25 22.80
C MET A 48 -36.43 -11.52 24.06
N LYS A 49 -35.14 -11.63 24.39
CA LYS A 49 -34.54 -10.90 25.51
C LYS A 49 -34.59 -9.39 25.29
N VAL A 50 -34.32 -8.92 24.07
CA VAL A 50 -34.39 -7.50 23.70
C VAL A 50 -35.82 -6.96 23.77
N VAL A 51 -36.81 -7.67 23.22
CA VAL A 51 -38.22 -7.28 23.30
C VAL A 51 -38.67 -7.16 24.76
N LYS A 52 -38.33 -8.15 25.59
CA LYS A 52 -38.66 -8.16 27.02
C LYS A 52 -37.97 -7.04 27.80
N LEU A 53 -36.71 -6.74 27.46
CA LEU A 53 -35.93 -5.67 28.10
C LEU A 53 -36.45 -4.27 27.74
N LEU A 54 -36.80 -4.05 26.47
CA LEU A 54 -37.24 -2.75 25.96
C LEU A 54 -38.75 -2.54 26.07
N GLY A 55 -39.51 -3.54 26.53
CA GLY A 55 -40.97 -3.48 26.62
C GLY A 55 -41.68 -3.41 25.26
N LEU A 56 -41.00 -3.82 24.17
CA LEU A 56 -41.49 -3.68 22.79
C LEU A 56 -42.36 -4.87 22.34
N ASN A 57 -43.29 -5.31 23.20
CA ASN A 57 -44.13 -6.50 22.96
C ASN A 57 -45.05 -6.40 21.73
N MET A 58 -45.20 -5.21 21.16
CA MET A 58 -46.01 -4.98 19.95
C MET A 58 -45.28 -5.35 18.65
N ILE A 59 -43.96 -5.50 18.67
CA ILE A 59 -43.17 -5.82 17.48
C ILE A 59 -43.05 -7.33 17.35
N PRO A 60 -43.43 -7.93 16.20
CA PRO A 60 -43.23 -9.36 15.98
C PRO A 60 -41.75 -9.75 16.12
N ILE A 61 -41.50 -10.89 16.79
CA ILE A 61 -40.14 -11.39 17.09
C ILE A 61 -39.30 -11.50 15.82
N GLU A 62 -39.92 -11.88 14.70
CA GLU A 62 -39.27 -12.00 13.40
C GLU A 62 -38.62 -10.69 12.94
N TYR A 63 -39.30 -9.54 13.07
CA TYR A 63 -38.72 -8.24 12.70
C TYR A 63 -37.64 -7.80 13.69
N MET A 64 -37.79 -8.11 14.97
CA MET A 64 -36.75 -7.81 15.96
C MET A 64 -35.48 -8.64 15.71
N SER A 65 -35.63 -9.92 15.35
CA SER A 65 -34.54 -10.83 14.98
C SER A 65 -33.71 -10.25 13.83
N THR A 66 -34.39 -9.73 12.80
CA THR A 66 -33.75 -9.04 11.67
C THR A 66 -33.06 -7.73 12.08
N LEU A 67 -33.65 -6.93 12.96
CA LEU A 67 -33.02 -5.70 13.43
C LEU A 67 -31.74 -6.00 14.23
N VAL A 68 -31.80 -6.94 15.16
CA VAL A 68 -30.64 -7.37 15.96
C VAL A 68 -29.51 -7.85 15.06
N TRP A 69 -29.82 -8.68 14.06
CA TRP A 69 -28.84 -9.14 13.07
C TRP A 69 -28.25 -7.97 12.26
N ALA A 70 -29.08 -7.03 11.78
CA ALA A 70 -28.63 -5.90 10.99
C ALA A 70 -27.67 -5.00 11.80
N PHE A 71 -27.99 -4.73 13.07
CA PHE A 71 -27.10 -4.01 13.98
C PHE A 71 -25.78 -4.76 14.23
N ALA A 72 -25.83 -6.08 14.40
CA ALA A 72 -24.65 -6.89 14.62
C ALA A 72 -23.68 -6.88 13.42
N ILE A 73 -24.21 -6.92 12.19
CA ILE A 73 -23.41 -6.77 10.95
C ILE A 73 -22.85 -5.36 10.82
N MET A 74 -23.62 -4.32 11.18
CA MET A 74 -23.18 -2.94 11.05
C MET A 74 -22.06 -2.56 12.03
N LEU A 75 -21.97 -3.22 13.18
CA LEU A 75 -20.99 -2.93 14.23
C LEU A 75 -19.53 -2.80 13.72
N PRO A 76 -18.92 -3.77 13.02
CA PRO A 76 -17.55 -3.63 12.49
C PRO A 76 -17.41 -2.48 11.49
N PHE A 77 -18.44 -2.20 10.68
CA PHE A 77 -18.40 -1.12 9.70
C PHE A 77 -18.48 0.24 10.36
N ILE A 78 -19.24 0.37 11.45
CA ILE A 78 -19.30 1.58 12.27
C ILE A 78 -17.94 1.80 12.96
N VAL A 79 -17.35 0.75 13.55
CA VAL A 79 -16.00 0.84 14.15
C VAL A 79 -14.97 1.29 13.10
N MET A 80 -15.00 0.70 11.90
CA MET A 80 -14.09 1.07 10.81
C MET A 80 -14.38 2.47 10.26
N PHE A 81 -15.63 2.89 10.21
CA PHE A 81 -16.03 4.24 9.83
C PHE A 81 -15.44 5.27 10.79
N ILE A 82 -15.54 5.05 12.09
CA ILE A 82 -14.97 5.93 13.12
C ILE A 82 -13.44 5.91 13.07
N ALA A 83 -12.83 4.72 13.05
CA ALA A 83 -11.37 4.56 13.08
C ALA A 83 -10.67 5.15 11.85
N LYS A 84 -11.28 5.04 10.66
CA LYS A 84 -10.67 5.51 9.41
C LYS A 84 -11.26 6.81 8.88
N SER A 85 -12.31 7.33 9.49
CA SER A 85 -13.12 8.46 9.03
C SER A 85 -13.45 8.36 7.53
N SER A 86 -13.86 7.17 7.08
CA SER A 86 -14.16 6.93 5.68
C SER A 86 -15.57 6.35 5.51
N ILE A 87 -16.46 7.19 4.97
CA ILE A 87 -17.88 6.88 4.75
C ILE A 87 -18.12 5.62 3.90
N LYS A 88 -17.12 5.23 3.10
CA LYS A 88 -17.16 4.04 2.25
C LYS A 88 -17.41 2.75 3.04
N TRP A 89 -16.91 2.64 4.27
CA TRP A 89 -17.17 1.47 5.12
C TRP A 89 -18.62 1.42 5.58
N LEU A 90 -19.19 2.56 5.95
CA LEU A 90 -20.59 2.65 6.35
C LEU A 90 -21.50 2.30 5.17
N VAL A 91 -21.22 2.85 3.99
CA VAL A 91 -21.94 2.51 2.75
C VAL A 91 -21.83 1.02 2.44
N ALA A 92 -20.64 0.42 2.55
CA ALA A 92 -20.46 -1.01 2.32
C ALA A 92 -21.31 -1.87 3.28
N GLY A 93 -21.28 -1.58 4.58
CA GLY A 93 -22.12 -2.28 5.56
C GLY A 93 -23.61 -2.15 5.26
N LEU A 94 -24.06 -0.92 4.96
CA LEU A 94 -25.46 -0.65 4.63
C LEU A 94 -25.91 -1.40 3.37
N THR A 95 -25.06 -1.44 2.33
CA THR A 95 -25.37 -2.19 1.10
C THR A 95 -25.53 -3.68 1.34
N ILE A 96 -24.73 -4.28 2.24
CA ILE A 96 -24.83 -5.70 2.58
C ILE A 96 -26.15 -5.98 3.32
N VAL A 97 -26.51 -5.11 4.28
CA VAL A 97 -27.77 -5.24 5.02
C VAL A 97 -28.98 -5.10 4.10
N ILE A 98 -29.02 -4.04 3.29
CA ILE A 98 -30.12 -3.79 2.34
C ILE A 98 -30.23 -4.95 1.35
N ALA A 99 -29.12 -5.37 0.74
CA ALA A 99 -29.12 -6.48 -0.21
C ALA A 99 -29.66 -7.78 0.41
N SER A 100 -29.27 -8.09 1.65
CA SER A 100 -29.73 -9.30 2.34
C SER A 100 -31.22 -9.25 2.67
N ILE A 101 -31.75 -8.07 3.03
CA ILE A 101 -33.19 -7.86 3.26
C ILE A 101 -33.97 -7.97 1.95
N THR A 102 -33.49 -7.36 0.86
CA THR A 102 -34.11 -7.47 -0.47
C THR A 102 -34.16 -8.93 -0.95
N ILE A 103 -33.07 -9.69 -0.74
CA ILE A 103 -33.04 -11.12 -1.07
C ILE A 103 -34.09 -11.88 -0.27
N ARG A 104 -34.25 -11.59 1.03
CA ARG A 104 -35.28 -12.23 1.86
C ARG A 104 -36.68 -12.01 1.29
N PHE A 105 -37.03 -10.78 0.93
CA PHE A 105 -38.35 -10.49 0.37
C PHE A 105 -38.56 -11.10 -1.02
N GLY A 106 -37.50 -11.23 -1.83
CA GLY A 106 -37.60 -11.78 -3.18
C GLY A 106 -37.63 -13.31 -3.26
N THR A 107 -36.86 -14.00 -2.40
CA THR A 107 -36.66 -15.47 -2.50
C THR A 107 -37.10 -16.24 -1.26
N GLY A 108 -37.47 -15.56 -0.16
CA GLY A 108 -37.81 -16.18 1.11
C GLY A 108 -36.61 -16.74 1.87
N ILE A 109 -35.39 -16.57 1.37
CA ILE A 109 -34.16 -17.01 2.04
C ILE A 109 -33.92 -16.11 3.27
N ASN A 110 -33.64 -16.73 4.42
CA ASN A 110 -33.31 -16.01 5.65
C ASN A 110 -32.09 -15.08 5.46
N GLU A 111 -32.16 -13.87 6.01
CA GLU A 111 -31.14 -12.81 5.97
C GLU A 111 -29.75 -13.28 6.47
N SER A 112 -29.74 -14.21 7.41
CA SER A 112 -28.50 -14.78 7.96
C SER A 112 -27.79 -15.64 6.90
N THR A 113 -28.54 -16.37 6.09
CA THR A 113 -27.98 -17.22 5.03
C THR A 113 -27.43 -16.38 3.89
N SER A 114 -28.16 -15.34 3.45
CA SER A 114 -27.71 -14.47 2.37
C SER A 114 -26.46 -13.66 2.76
N SER A 115 -26.37 -13.18 4.00
CA SER A 115 -25.17 -12.50 4.49
C SER A 115 -23.96 -13.40 4.69
N LEU A 116 -24.17 -14.68 5.01
CA LEU A 116 -23.07 -15.65 5.04
C LEU A 116 -22.39 -15.74 3.68
N PHE A 117 -23.17 -15.87 2.61
CA PHE A 117 -22.65 -15.86 1.24
C PHE A 117 -21.94 -14.55 0.92
N MET A 118 -22.51 -13.40 1.31
CA MET A 118 -21.86 -12.09 1.13
C MET A 118 -20.52 -12.00 1.88
N GLY A 119 -20.42 -12.54 3.10
CA GLY A 119 -19.18 -12.60 3.87
C GLY A 119 -18.10 -13.44 3.19
N VAL A 120 -18.48 -14.61 2.64
CA VAL A 120 -17.58 -15.47 1.87
C VAL A 120 -17.14 -14.79 0.58
N ILE A 121 -18.06 -14.15 -0.15
CA ILE A 121 -17.75 -13.38 -1.36
C ILE A 121 -16.81 -12.21 -1.01
N TRP A 122 -17.05 -11.50 0.08
CA TRP A 122 -16.19 -10.42 0.55
C TRP A 122 -14.77 -10.90 0.86
N PHE A 123 -14.65 -12.05 1.53
CA PHE A 123 -13.36 -12.68 1.81
C PHE A 123 -12.63 -13.07 0.52
N ALA A 124 -13.33 -13.67 -0.44
CA ALA A 124 -12.78 -14.02 -1.75
C ALA A 124 -12.34 -12.78 -2.54
N LEU A 125 -13.18 -11.73 -2.60
CA LEU A 125 -12.87 -10.45 -3.23
C LEU A 125 -11.64 -9.79 -2.59
N SER A 126 -11.52 -9.85 -1.26
CA SER A 126 -10.35 -9.33 -0.55
C SER A 126 -9.07 -10.06 -0.97
N ASN A 127 -9.14 -11.38 -1.17
CA ASN A 127 -8.00 -12.15 -1.65
C ASN A 127 -7.64 -11.82 -3.10
N MET A 128 -8.62 -11.66 -3.98
CA MET A 128 -8.38 -11.24 -5.36
C MET A 128 -7.80 -9.81 -5.43
N TYR A 129 -8.32 -8.90 -4.61
CA TYR A 129 -7.82 -7.52 -4.52
C TYR A 129 -6.36 -7.45 -4.06
N LYS A 130 -5.96 -8.29 -3.09
CA LYS A 130 -4.55 -8.43 -2.70
C LYS A 130 -3.70 -8.90 -3.88
N ASN A 131 -4.12 -9.98 -4.54
CA ASN A 131 -3.38 -10.59 -5.65
C ASN A 131 -3.25 -9.67 -6.88
N ALA A 132 -4.11 -8.67 -6.99
CA ALA A 132 -4.07 -7.67 -8.06
C ALA A 132 -2.84 -6.74 -7.99
N HIS A 133 -2.19 -6.61 -6.83
CA HIS A 133 -1.06 -5.69 -6.66
C HIS A 133 0.26 -6.42 -6.84
N THR A 134 1.12 -5.89 -7.72
CA THR A 134 2.50 -6.36 -7.88
C THR A 134 3.43 -5.16 -7.96
N TYR A 135 4.58 -5.26 -7.31
CA TYR A 135 5.58 -4.21 -7.30
C TYR A 135 6.89 -4.73 -7.86
N TYR A 136 7.55 -3.91 -8.66
CA TYR A 136 8.85 -4.21 -9.25
C TYR A 136 9.81 -3.09 -8.88
N ILE A 137 10.99 -3.48 -8.39
CA ILE A 137 12.10 -2.58 -8.09
C ILE A 137 13.16 -2.88 -9.13
N THR A 138 13.50 -1.89 -9.95
CA THR A 138 14.53 -2.00 -10.98
C THR A 138 15.72 -1.12 -10.63
N THR A 139 16.75 -1.13 -11.46
CA THR A 139 17.93 -0.27 -11.30
C THR A 139 17.64 1.21 -11.52
N ASP A 140 16.62 1.58 -12.29
CA ASP A 140 16.32 2.98 -12.64
C ASP A 140 15.07 3.54 -11.90
N ARG A 141 14.11 2.67 -11.56
CA ARG A 141 12.77 3.09 -11.10
C ARG A 141 12.05 2.06 -10.27
N ILE A 142 10.98 2.51 -9.61
CA ILE A 142 10.00 1.68 -8.93
C ILE A 142 8.75 1.60 -9.79
N ILE A 143 8.29 0.39 -10.09
CA ILE A 143 7.08 0.15 -10.88
C ILE A 143 6.02 -0.49 -9.98
N SER A 144 4.88 0.17 -9.85
CA SER A 144 3.71 -0.32 -9.13
C SER A 144 2.61 -0.68 -10.11
N GLU A 145 2.20 -1.94 -10.09
CA GLU A 145 1.20 -2.49 -10.99
C GLU A 145 -0.04 -2.93 -10.22
N TYR A 146 -1.20 -2.49 -10.68
CA TYR A 146 -2.51 -2.92 -10.21
C TYR A 146 -3.30 -3.54 -11.35
N LYS A 147 -3.63 -4.83 -11.23
CA LYS A 147 -4.37 -5.64 -12.20
C LYS A 147 -5.55 -6.32 -11.52
N PHE A 148 -6.69 -5.62 -11.47
CA PHE A 148 -7.95 -6.20 -11.00
C PHE A 148 -9.01 -6.16 -12.10
N ILE A 149 -9.81 -5.09 -12.14
CA ILE A 149 -10.78 -4.81 -13.21
C ILE A 149 -10.17 -3.85 -14.25
N ARG A 150 -9.38 -2.89 -13.77
CA ARG A 150 -8.64 -1.92 -14.58
C ARG A 150 -7.16 -2.14 -14.37
N GLU A 151 -6.40 -2.16 -15.46
CA GLU A 151 -4.94 -2.17 -15.40
C GLU A 151 -4.44 -0.74 -15.14
N LYS A 152 -3.62 -0.59 -14.10
CA LYS A 152 -2.94 0.66 -13.80
C LYS A 152 -1.49 0.36 -13.50
N ILE A 153 -0.62 0.84 -14.37
CA ILE A 153 0.83 0.79 -14.21
C ILE A 153 1.28 2.20 -13.83
N ARG A 154 2.11 2.29 -12.80
CA ARG A 154 2.76 3.54 -12.40
C ARG A 154 4.25 3.29 -12.26
N GLU A 155 5.03 4.24 -12.75
CA GLU A 155 6.48 4.20 -12.70
C GLU A 155 6.99 5.47 -12.03
N ILE A 156 7.97 5.35 -11.15
CA ILE A 156 8.61 6.47 -10.44
C ILE A 156 10.11 6.27 -10.52
N SER A 157 10.82 7.13 -11.25
CA SER A 157 12.29 7.11 -11.33
C SER A 157 12.92 7.61 -10.04
N TYR A 158 14.08 7.06 -9.69
CA TYR A 158 14.78 7.36 -8.44
C TYR A 158 15.15 8.84 -8.28
N GLN A 159 15.45 9.53 -9.38
CA GLN A 159 15.80 10.96 -9.39
C GLN A 159 14.71 11.86 -8.81
N TYR A 160 13.44 11.43 -8.86
CA TYR A 160 12.32 12.22 -8.34
C TYR A 160 11.95 11.87 -6.91
N ILE A 161 12.55 10.83 -6.31
CA ILE A 161 12.27 10.42 -4.94
C ILE A 161 13.17 11.23 -4.01
N THR A 162 12.55 12.01 -3.12
CA THR A 162 13.28 12.80 -2.12
C THR A 162 13.49 12.04 -0.83
N ASP A 163 12.48 11.27 -0.41
CA ASP A 163 12.53 10.52 0.85
C ASP A 163 11.72 9.21 0.77
N LEU A 164 12.05 8.28 1.66
CA LEU A 164 11.40 6.99 1.82
C LEU A 164 10.91 6.81 3.26
N VAL A 165 9.60 6.90 3.44
CA VAL A 165 8.95 6.65 4.74
C VAL A 165 8.53 5.19 4.83
N VAL A 166 8.83 4.55 5.96
CA VAL A 166 8.40 3.17 6.24
C VAL A 166 7.39 3.19 7.37
N GLU A 167 6.17 2.75 7.06
CA GLU A 167 5.09 2.63 8.03
C GLU A 167 4.89 1.17 8.43
N LYS A 168 4.88 0.90 9.73
CA LYS A 168 4.58 -0.41 10.31
C LYS A 168 3.46 -0.26 11.33
N GLY A 169 2.31 -0.89 11.08
CA GLY A 169 1.28 -1.04 12.09
C GLY A 169 1.75 -1.93 13.25
N VAL A 170 1.00 -1.96 14.36
CA VAL A 170 1.33 -2.76 15.56
C VAL A 170 1.55 -4.24 15.18
N ILE A 171 0.61 -4.83 14.44
CA ILE A 171 0.69 -6.22 13.95
C ILE A 171 1.82 -6.38 12.91
N GLY A 172 2.02 -5.37 12.07
CA GLY A 172 3.09 -5.35 11.08
C GLY A 172 4.49 -5.33 11.71
N ARG A 173 4.66 -4.72 12.88
CA ARG A 173 5.93 -4.70 13.62
C ARG A 173 6.33 -6.10 14.09
N ILE A 174 5.37 -6.87 14.60
CA ILE A 174 5.60 -8.25 15.09
C ILE A 174 5.96 -9.17 13.92
N LEU A 175 5.26 -9.03 12.79
CA LEU A 175 5.39 -9.93 11.64
C LEU A 175 6.36 -9.40 10.57
N ASN A 176 7.09 -8.32 10.87
CA ASN A 176 7.99 -7.59 9.99
C ASN A 176 7.42 -7.26 8.60
N VAL A 177 6.15 -6.85 8.56
CA VAL A 177 5.46 -6.38 7.36
C VAL A 177 5.19 -4.89 7.51
N GLY A 178 5.43 -4.13 6.45
CA GLY A 178 5.15 -2.68 6.45
C GLY A 178 4.94 -2.13 5.05
N THR A 179 4.60 -0.86 5.00
CA THR A 179 4.37 -0.13 3.75
C THR A 179 5.51 0.86 3.55
N ILE A 180 6.05 0.92 2.34
CA ILE A 180 7.09 1.90 1.96
C ILE A 180 6.43 2.95 1.07
N ILE A 181 6.59 4.20 1.46
CA ILE A 181 5.96 5.36 0.83
C ILE A 181 7.08 6.22 0.25
N PRO A 182 7.33 6.14 -1.07
CA PRO A 182 8.24 7.07 -1.73
C PRO A 182 7.58 8.45 -1.81
N ILE A 183 8.26 9.46 -1.27
CA ILE A 183 7.86 10.86 -1.37
C ILE A 183 8.60 11.45 -2.56
N SER A 184 7.88 12.11 -3.48
CA SER A 184 8.50 12.84 -4.59
C SER A 184 8.41 14.35 -4.44
N THR A 185 9.32 15.06 -5.13
CA THR A 185 9.31 16.54 -5.24
C THR A 185 7.98 17.10 -5.76
N ALA A 186 7.22 16.33 -6.54
CA ALA A 186 5.92 16.71 -7.09
C ALA A 186 4.73 16.43 -6.13
N GLY A 187 4.99 16.16 -4.84
CA GLY A 187 3.95 15.85 -3.85
C GLY A 187 3.36 14.44 -3.98
N LEU A 188 4.01 13.55 -4.73
CA LEU A 188 3.63 12.14 -4.83
C LEU A 188 3.84 11.46 -3.47
N GLY A 189 2.84 10.70 -3.02
CA GLY A 189 2.86 10.05 -1.69
C GLY A 189 2.17 10.87 -0.59
N LEU A 190 1.99 12.18 -0.82
CA LEU A 190 1.21 13.05 0.04
C LEU A 190 -0.27 12.92 -0.37
N GLY A 191 -1.18 12.71 0.59
CA GLY A 191 -2.61 12.55 0.31
C GLY A 191 -3.17 13.72 -0.53
N GLY A 192 -4.28 13.51 -1.24
CA GLY A 192 -4.82 14.50 -2.20
C GLY A 192 -5.10 15.90 -1.64
N GLU A 193 -5.19 16.02 -0.32
CA GLU A 193 -5.34 17.29 0.40
C GLU A 193 -4.03 18.08 0.50
N ILE A 194 -2.87 17.39 0.57
CA ILE A 194 -1.54 18.01 0.62
C ILE A 194 -1.08 18.43 -0.78
N ALA A 195 -1.39 17.64 -1.81
CA ALA A 195 -1.07 17.99 -3.21
C ALA A 195 -1.73 19.32 -3.65
N ALA A 196 -2.89 19.66 -3.08
CA ALA A 196 -3.57 20.92 -3.31
C ALA A 196 -2.89 22.11 -2.60
N ILE A 197 -2.18 21.85 -1.49
CA ILE A 197 -1.46 22.86 -0.70
C ILE A 197 -0.02 23.04 -1.21
N SER A 198 0.64 21.97 -1.65
CA SER A 198 1.98 22.00 -2.24
C SER A 198 2.05 22.70 -3.59
N GLY A 199 0.92 22.90 -4.28
CA GLY A 199 0.86 23.74 -5.48
C GLY A 199 1.05 25.23 -5.21
N LYS A 200 1.10 25.66 -3.92
CA LYS A 200 1.17 27.08 -3.52
C LYS A 200 2.34 27.41 -2.57
N MET A 201 3.11 26.44 -2.09
CA MET A 201 4.20 26.67 -1.12
C MET A 201 5.47 25.91 -1.48
N ASP A 202 6.60 26.57 -1.24
CA ASP A 202 7.95 26.10 -1.50
C ASP A 202 8.32 24.91 -0.59
N ALA A 203 9.02 23.91 -1.15
CA ALA A 203 9.29 22.61 -0.50
C ALA A 203 10.04 22.74 0.84
N LYS A 204 10.80 23.82 1.01
CA LYS A 204 11.56 24.13 2.23
C LYS A 204 10.66 24.55 3.41
N GLN A 205 9.57 25.30 3.14
CA GLN A 205 8.60 25.68 4.17
C GLN A 205 7.70 24.52 4.59
N LEU A 206 7.48 23.54 3.70
CA LEU A 206 6.79 22.30 4.02
C LEU A 206 7.57 21.45 5.04
N SER A 207 8.91 21.44 4.95
CA SER A 207 9.77 20.75 5.94
C SER A 207 9.73 21.39 7.34
N LEU A 208 9.57 22.73 7.42
CA LEU A 208 9.39 23.42 8.70
C LEU A 208 8.00 23.16 9.30
N GLY A 209 6.96 22.99 8.48
CA GLY A 209 5.62 22.62 8.93
C GLY A 209 5.52 21.19 9.49
N VAL A 210 6.40 20.28 9.07
CA VAL A 210 6.50 18.90 9.58
C VAL A 210 7.06 18.84 11.01
N ILE A 211 7.82 19.85 11.43
CA ILE A 211 8.41 19.94 12.78
C ILE A 211 7.49 20.72 13.76
N ALA A 212 6.61 21.59 13.26
CA ALA A 212 5.85 22.56 14.06
C ALA A 212 4.42 22.13 14.50
N GLY A 213 4.22 20.84 14.78
CA GLY A 213 3.21 20.35 15.74
C GLY A 213 1.71 20.64 15.50
N THR A 214 1.28 21.20 14.37
CA THR A 214 -0.13 21.64 14.19
C THR A 214 -0.97 20.86 13.19
N ASN A 215 -0.45 19.77 12.59
CA ASN A 215 -1.28 18.73 11.98
C ASN A 215 -0.41 17.49 11.67
N ILE A 216 -0.55 16.43 12.47
CA ILE A 216 0.11 15.13 12.20
C ILE A 216 -0.66 14.45 11.06
N VAL A 217 -0.33 14.81 9.81
CA VAL A 217 -0.93 14.20 8.62
C VAL A 217 -0.02 13.09 8.11
N ILE A 218 -0.34 11.87 8.52
CA ILE A 218 0.32 10.64 8.06
C ILE A 218 0.14 10.55 6.53
N PRO A 219 1.22 10.40 5.73
CA PRO A 219 1.13 10.32 4.27
C PRO A 219 0.33 9.09 3.85
N ARG A 220 -0.98 9.24 3.59
CA ARG A 220 -1.84 8.17 3.05
C ARG A 220 -1.74 8.12 1.54
N GLY A 221 -0.74 7.41 1.00
CA GLY A 221 -0.67 7.14 -0.43
C GLY A 221 -1.81 6.21 -0.88
N ARG A 222 -2.55 6.59 -1.94
CA ARG A 222 -3.48 5.66 -2.61
C ARG A 222 -2.68 4.49 -3.21
N SER A 223 -3.21 3.26 -3.14
CA SER A 223 -2.55 1.97 -3.46
C SER A 223 -1.51 1.95 -4.59
N PRO A 224 -1.69 2.65 -5.74
CA PRO A 224 -0.68 2.68 -6.81
C PRO A 224 0.57 3.53 -6.53
N ASN A 225 0.61 4.27 -5.42
CA ASN A 225 1.70 5.19 -5.06
C ASN A 225 2.65 4.63 -4.00
N VAL A 226 2.31 3.48 -3.42
CA VAL A 226 2.97 2.95 -2.24
C VAL A 226 3.25 1.47 -2.43
N LEU A 227 4.41 1.05 -1.93
CA LEU A 227 4.75 -0.37 -1.84
C LEU A 227 4.04 -0.92 -0.59
N PHE A 228 2.79 -1.33 -0.76
CA PHE A 228 1.92 -1.72 0.34
C PHE A 228 2.20 -3.15 0.82
N GLY A 229 2.34 -3.32 2.13
CA GLY A 229 2.41 -4.64 2.75
C GLY A 229 3.64 -5.48 2.36
N VAL A 230 4.79 -4.84 2.18
CA VAL A 230 6.06 -5.50 1.86
C VAL A 230 6.62 -6.23 3.08
N LYS A 231 7.12 -7.46 2.86
CA LYS A 231 7.86 -8.23 3.87
C LYS A 231 9.28 -7.69 3.99
N ASP A 232 9.79 -7.57 5.22
CA ASP A 232 11.10 -6.99 5.54
C ASP A 232 11.28 -5.59 4.93
N PRO A 233 10.41 -4.61 5.23
CA PRO A 233 10.41 -3.31 4.55
C PRO A 233 11.70 -2.50 4.79
N MET A 234 12.46 -2.80 5.84
CA MET A 234 13.77 -2.16 6.08
C MET A 234 14.83 -2.59 5.07
N LYS A 235 14.88 -3.89 4.72
CA LYS A 235 15.80 -4.39 3.69
C LYS A 235 15.45 -3.79 2.33
N VAL A 236 14.16 -3.74 2.03
CA VAL A 236 13.67 -3.15 0.77
C VAL A 236 13.96 -1.65 0.73
N LYS A 237 13.77 -0.92 1.84
CA LYS A 237 14.18 0.49 1.95
C LYS A 237 15.67 0.65 1.66
N GLU A 238 16.53 -0.19 2.26
CA GLU A 238 17.98 -0.11 2.07
C GLU A 238 18.38 -0.31 0.60
N ILE A 239 17.78 -1.30 -0.09
CA ILE A 239 17.99 -1.53 -1.52
C ILE A 239 17.60 -0.30 -2.33
N ILE A 240 16.42 0.26 -2.08
CA ILE A 240 15.93 1.45 -2.79
C ILE A 240 16.84 2.65 -2.50
N SER A 241 17.22 2.89 -1.24
CA SER A 241 18.12 3.99 -0.87
C SER A 241 19.50 3.87 -1.53
N ARG A 242 20.01 2.65 -1.68
CA ARG A 242 21.29 2.40 -2.37
C ARG A 242 21.21 2.74 -3.86
N GLU A 243 20.12 2.36 -4.52
CA GLU A 243 19.90 2.74 -5.93
C GLU A 243 19.65 4.24 -6.08
N MET A 244 18.90 4.86 -5.17
CA MET A 244 18.75 6.33 -5.13
C MET A 244 20.10 7.05 -4.99
N ALA A 245 20.99 6.56 -4.12
CA ALA A 245 22.32 7.16 -3.94
C ALA A 245 23.17 7.09 -5.23
N LYS A 246 23.14 5.96 -5.95
CA LYS A 246 23.82 5.79 -7.25
C LYS A 246 23.34 6.77 -8.31
N HIS A 247 22.07 7.18 -8.24
CA HIS A 247 21.41 8.09 -9.18
C HIS A 247 21.34 9.55 -8.68
N SER A 248 21.77 9.82 -7.44
CA SER A 248 21.90 11.17 -6.90
C SER A 248 23.12 11.89 -7.48
N GLU A 249 23.05 13.23 -7.60
CA GLU A 249 24.12 14.06 -8.18
C GLU A 249 25.51 13.77 -7.57
N SER A 250 25.56 13.49 -6.26
CA SER A 250 26.81 13.10 -5.59
C SER A 250 27.42 11.80 -6.12
N GLY A 251 26.60 10.76 -6.35
CA GLY A 251 27.06 9.49 -6.91
C GLY A 251 27.45 9.57 -8.38
N ILE A 252 26.82 10.48 -9.13
CA ILE A 252 27.19 10.77 -10.52
C ILE A 252 28.54 11.51 -10.55
N LEU A 253 28.74 12.51 -9.69
CA LEU A 253 29.99 13.26 -9.57
C LEU A 253 31.17 12.37 -9.14
N THR A 254 30.98 11.47 -8.18
CA THR A 254 32.01 10.49 -7.79
C THR A 254 32.37 9.54 -8.92
N LYS A 255 31.38 9.06 -9.69
CA LYS A 255 31.66 8.23 -10.87
C LYS A 255 32.38 9.01 -11.98
N ILE A 256 32.04 10.28 -12.17
CA ILE A 256 32.73 11.15 -13.13
C ILE A 256 34.18 11.36 -12.68
N SER A 257 34.43 11.64 -11.40
CA SER A 257 35.80 11.82 -10.89
C SER A 257 36.62 10.53 -10.98
N GLU A 258 36.06 9.38 -10.60
CA GLU A 258 36.73 8.07 -10.73
C GLU A 258 37.04 7.70 -12.18
N ASN A 259 36.12 8.00 -13.11
CA ASN A 259 36.35 7.75 -14.53
C ASN A 259 37.41 8.70 -15.10
N LEU A 260 37.45 9.96 -14.68
CA LEU A 260 38.49 10.91 -15.06
C LEU A 260 39.86 10.48 -14.52
N GLU A 261 39.93 10.02 -13.28
CA GLU A 261 41.16 9.51 -12.66
C GLU A 261 41.70 8.27 -13.40
N LYS A 262 40.82 7.32 -13.77
CA LYS A 262 41.21 6.16 -14.60
C LYS A 262 41.66 6.54 -16.01
N ILE A 263 41.10 7.60 -16.59
CA ILE A 263 41.54 8.12 -17.88
C ILE A 263 42.91 8.77 -17.73
N LEU A 264 43.13 9.57 -16.69
CA LEU A 264 44.41 10.19 -16.38
C LEU A 264 45.50 9.14 -16.16
N GLU A 265 45.27 8.13 -15.32
CA GLU A 265 46.24 7.02 -15.12
C GLU A 265 46.56 6.26 -16.41
N LYS A 266 45.58 6.07 -17.29
CA LYS A 266 45.79 5.44 -18.61
C LYS A 266 46.57 6.35 -19.56
N THR A 267 46.48 7.66 -19.39
CA THR A 267 47.16 8.65 -20.22
C THR A 267 48.61 8.81 -19.75
N GLU A 268 48.85 8.90 -18.44
CA GLU A 268 50.19 8.89 -17.84
C GLU A 268 50.95 7.61 -18.19
N LYS A 269 50.32 6.43 -18.05
CA LYS A 269 50.94 5.16 -18.46
C LYS A 269 51.28 5.10 -19.96
N LYS A 270 50.57 5.84 -20.82
CA LYS A 270 50.88 5.93 -22.25
C LYS A 270 52.01 6.91 -22.54
N GLU A 271 52.13 7.99 -21.78
CA GLU A 271 53.22 8.97 -21.89
C GLU A 271 54.55 8.40 -21.38
N ASP A 272 54.54 7.61 -20.31
CA ASP A 272 55.71 6.90 -19.79
C ASP A 272 56.23 5.84 -20.80
N LEU A 273 55.31 5.17 -21.52
CA LEU A 273 55.66 4.23 -22.59
C LEU A 273 56.21 4.92 -23.85
N ALA A 274 55.78 6.17 -24.13
CA ALA A 274 56.28 6.93 -25.28
C ALA A 274 57.69 7.52 -25.01
N THR A 275 57.93 8.00 -23.79
CA THR A 275 59.22 8.57 -23.35
C THR A 275 60.29 7.51 -23.10
N GLY A 276 59.91 6.29 -22.71
CA GLY A 276 60.82 5.14 -22.61
C GLY A 276 61.36 4.61 -23.95
N SER A 277 60.82 5.03 -25.10
CA SER A 277 61.28 4.56 -26.43
C SER A 277 62.32 5.45 -27.11
N ILE A 278 62.66 6.61 -26.53
CA ILE A 278 63.61 7.58 -27.11
C ILE A 278 65.03 7.44 -26.50
N GLY A 279 65.19 6.58 -25.49
CA GLY A 279 66.41 6.46 -24.68
C GLY A 279 67.42 5.39 -25.05
N ASP A 280 67.43 4.85 -26.28
CA ASP A 280 68.49 3.90 -26.67
C ASP A 280 68.96 4.14 -28.12
N LYS A 281 69.82 5.15 -28.29
CA LYS A 281 70.78 5.20 -29.39
C LYS A 281 72.19 5.01 -28.79
N PRO A 282 72.91 3.94 -29.15
CA PRO A 282 74.29 3.79 -28.71
C PRO A 282 75.14 4.87 -29.37
N LYS A 283 75.83 5.67 -28.54
CA LYS A 283 76.97 6.47 -28.96
C LYS A 283 78.10 5.50 -29.33
N GLY A 284 78.65 5.68 -30.52
CA GLY A 284 79.71 4.84 -31.05
C GLY A 284 81.02 4.94 -30.27
N GLU A 285 81.75 3.84 -30.30
CA GLU A 285 83.17 3.71 -30.66
C GLU A 285 83.35 2.38 -31.41
#